data_AF-X1BCE6-F1
#
_entry.id   AF-X1BCE6-F1
#
_cell.length_a   1.000
_cell.length_b   1.000
_cell.length_c   1.000
_cell.angle_alpha   90.00
_cell.angle_beta   90.00
_cell.angle_gamma   90.00
#
_symmetry.space_group_name_H-M   'P 1'
#
loop_
_entity.id
_entity.type
_entity.pdbx_description
1 polymer ?
#
loop_
_entity_poly.entity_id
_entity_poly.type
_entity_poly.pdbx_seq_one_letter_code
_entity_poly.pdbx_strand_id
1 'polypeptide(L)'
;LLLALGVLLKTDSKLIVDSRYVPLVRWLRTTNGGVSEQELDRALQANMKLAGQAEEAVLEYERERLRLMKRSAEALLVRRISQLDVKAGYDIESFDGDKPLFDYDRFIEVKSSYRSELRFFWSENERRVAEEKGDKYWIYFVGEFVIVGAET
;
A
#
# COMPACT_ATOMS: atom_id res chain seq x y z
N LEU A 1 -5.20 -17.76 4.67
CA LEU A 1 -4.85 -17.75 6.11
C LEU A 1 -5.89 -18.46 6.97
N LEU A 2 -7.13 -17.97 7.11
CA LEU A 2 -8.14 -18.57 8.01
C LEU A 2 -8.59 -20.01 7.63
N LEU A 3 -8.66 -20.32 6.34
CA LEU A 3 -8.86 -21.70 5.86
C LEU A 3 -7.66 -22.60 6.18
N ALA A 4 -6.44 -22.09 5.98
CA ALA A 4 -5.21 -22.82 6.24
C ALA A 4 -4.96 -23.06 7.75
N LEU A 5 -5.47 -22.16 8.60
CA LEU A 5 -5.44 -22.29 10.06
C LEU A 5 -6.58 -23.16 10.61
N GLY A 6 -7.47 -23.69 9.76
CA GLY A 6 -8.60 -24.52 10.17
C GLY A 6 -9.69 -23.77 10.94
N VAL A 7 -9.65 -22.44 10.94
CA VAL A 7 -10.67 -21.59 11.58
C VAL A 7 -11.95 -21.57 10.75
N LEU A 8 -11.78 -21.55 9.42
CA LEU A 8 -12.85 -21.69 8.46
C LEU A 8 -12.73 -23.05 7.75
N LEU A 9 -13.87 -23.71 7.58
CA LEU A 9 -14.05 -24.93 6.80
C LEU A 9 -14.80 -24.54 5.54
N LYS A 10 -14.24 -24.86 4.37
CA LYS A 10 -14.90 -24.64 3.08
C LYS A 10 -15.73 -25.88 2.74
N THR A 11 -17.02 -25.67 2.51
CA THR A 11 -17.90 -26.61 1.81
C THR A 11 -18.25 -26.04 0.44
N ASP A 12 -18.84 -26.84 -0.44
CA ASP A 12 -19.04 -26.51 -1.87
C ASP A 12 -19.69 -25.14 -2.15
N SER A 13 -20.48 -24.62 -1.21
CA SER A 13 -21.12 -23.30 -1.34
C SER A 13 -21.02 -22.40 -0.10
N LYS A 14 -20.36 -22.85 0.99
CA LYS A 14 -20.37 -22.13 2.27
C LYS A 14 -19.02 -22.18 2.98
N LEU A 15 -18.72 -21.10 3.69
CA LEU A 15 -17.65 -21.07 4.69
C LEU A 15 -18.28 -21.25 6.07
N ILE A 16 -17.87 -22.29 6.77
CA ILE A 16 -18.34 -22.65 8.11
C ILE A 16 -17.23 -22.36 9.10
N VAL A 17 -17.52 -21.69 10.21
CA VAL A 17 -16.57 -21.55 11.31
C VAL A 17 -16.49 -22.89 12.03
N ASP A 18 -15.29 -23.44 12.19
CA ASP A 18 -15.09 -24.66 12.98
C ASP A 18 -15.58 -24.44 14.42
N SER A 19 -16.29 -25.43 14.97
CA SER A 19 -16.99 -25.33 16.26
C SER A 19 -16.09 -24.89 17.41
N ARG A 20 -14.80 -25.21 17.36
CA ARG A 20 -13.78 -24.80 18.36
C ARG A 20 -13.60 -23.28 18.42
N TYR A 21 -13.83 -22.57 17.31
CA TYR A 21 -13.64 -21.13 17.21
C TYR A 21 -14.95 -20.34 17.25
N VAL A 22 -16.10 -21.00 17.31
CA VAL A 22 -17.41 -20.33 17.40
C VAL A 22 -17.51 -19.36 18.59
N PRO A 23 -17.06 -19.70 19.82
CA PRO A 23 -17.08 -18.76 20.94
C PRO A 23 -16.21 -17.52 20.68
N LEU A 24 -15.03 -17.71 20.10
CA LEU A 24 -14.10 -16.63 19.77
C LEU A 24 -14.67 -15.71 18.68
N VAL A 25 -15.21 -16.28 17.59
CA VAL A 25 -15.83 -15.49 16.51
C VAL A 25 -17.05 -14.72 17.01
N ARG A 26 -17.85 -15.33 17.89
CA ARG A 26 -18.99 -14.67 18.52
C ARG A 26 -18.55 -13.53 19.42
N TRP A 27 -17.50 -13.74 20.22
CA TRP A 27 -16.90 -12.72 21.07
C TRP A 27 -16.35 -11.55 20.23
N LEU A 28 -15.58 -11.83 19.18
CA LEU A 28 -15.06 -10.81 18.25
C LEU A 28 -16.18 -9.98 17.60
N ARG A 29 -17.30 -10.63 17.24
CA ARG A 29 -18.50 -9.94 16.73
C ARG A 29 -19.18 -9.05 17.77
N THR A 30 -19.09 -9.40 19.06
CA THR A 30 -19.67 -8.61 20.15
C THR A 30 -18.76 -7.49 20.64
N THR A 31 -17.43 -7.65 20.53
CA THR A 31 -16.44 -6.64 20.94
C THR A 31 -16.15 -5.62 19.86
N ASN A 32 -16.32 -5.98 18.58
CA ASN A 32 -16.45 -4.98 17.52
C ASN A 32 -17.86 -4.39 17.62
N GLY A 33 -18.03 -3.40 18.51
CA GLY A 33 -19.15 -2.47 18.38
C GLY A 33 -19.25 -2.05 16.92
N GLY A 34 -20.41 -2.27 16.29
CA GLY A 34 -20.55 -2.09 14.86
C GLY A 34 -20.08 -0.69 14.46
N VAL A 35 -19.03 -0.61 13.64
CA VAL A 35 -18.61 0.66 13.03
C VAL A 35 -19.76 1.10 12.14
N SER A 36 -20.30 2.29 12.39
CA SER A 36 -21.34 2.83 11.54
C SER A 36 -20.81 3.03 10.11
N GLU A 37 -21.69 2.99 9.11
CA GLU A 37 -21.32 3.24 7.72
C GLU A 37 -20.58 4.59 7.56
N GLN A 38 -20.99 5.61 8.32
CA GLN A 38 -20.35 6.91 8.33
C GLN A 38 -18.93 6.89 8.93
N GLU A 39 -18.69 6.13 9.98
CA GLU A 39 -17.34 5.99 10.56
C GLU A 39 -16.41 5.21 9.63
N LEU A 40 -16.94 4.20 8.95
CA LEU A 40 -16.19 3.45 7.93
C LEU A 40 -15.80 4.35 6.76
N ASP A 41 -16.73 5.13 6.22
CA ASP A 41 -16.45 6.05 5.11
C ASP A 41 -15.41 7.10 5.49
N ARG A 42 -15.51 7.70 6.68
CA ARG A 42 -14.50 8.63 7.20
C ARG A 42 -13.11 8.00 7.30
N ALA A 43 -13.02 6.77 7.80
CA ALA A 43 -11.75 6.06 7.91
C ALA A 43 -11.15 5.76 6.53
N LEU A 44 -11.97 5.36 5.55
CA LEU A 44 -11.55 5.14 4.17
C LEU A 44 -11.03 6.44 3.54
N GLN A 45 -11.74 7.55 3.69
CA GLN A 45 -11.31 8.84 3.16
C GLN A 45 -9.99 9.32 3.80
N ALA A 46 -9.84 9.16 5.11
CA ALA A 46 -8.59 9.49 5.80
C ALA A 46 -7.41 8.66 5.27
N ASN A 47 -7.62 7.35 5.08
CA ASN A 47 -6.59 6.46 4.52
C ASN A 47 -6.26 6.81 3.07
N MET A 48 -7.24 7.18 2.24
CA MET A 48 -7.00 7.61 0.86
C MET A 48 -6.19 8.92 0.81
N LYS A 49 -6.51 9.88 1.69
CA LYS A 49 -5.75 11.12 1.81
C LYS A 49 -4.30 10.85 2.21
N LEU A 50 -4.10 10.00 3.22
CA LEU A 50 -2.78 9.57 3.66
C LEU A 50 -1.98 8.90 2.55
N ALA A 51 -2.58 7.97 1.82
CA ALA A 51 -1.94 7.29 0.70
C ALA A 51 -1.50 8.31 -0.37
N GLY A 52 -2.38 9.22 -0.76
CA GLY A 52 -2.06 10.27 -1.73
C GLY A 52 -0.92 11.20 -1.27
N GLN A 53 -0.86 11.55 0.02
CA GLN A 53 0.22 12.34 0.60
C GLN A 53 1.55 11.57 0.61
N ALA A 54 1.51 10.27 0.91
CA ALA A 54 2.68 9.39 0.86
C ALA A 54 3.23 9.26 -0.56
N GLU A 55 2.38 9.04 -1.54
CA GLU A 55 2.77 8.94 -2.94
C GLU A 55 3.40 10.26 -3.43
N GLU A 56 2.85 11.42 -3.06
CA GLU A 56 3.45 12.72 -3.41
C GLU A 56 4.82 12.94 -2.75
N ALA A 57 4.95 12.57 -1.47
CA ALA A 57 6.21 12.67 -0.76
C ALA A 57 7.30 11.78 -1.38
N VAL A 58 6.95 10.55 -1.77
CA VAL A 58 7.87 9.64 -2.46
C VAL A 58 8.21 10.15 -3.86
N LEU A 59 7.25 10.74 -4.57
CA LEU A 59 7.49 11.32 -5.89
C LEU A 59 8.58 12.41 -5.81
N GLU A 60 8.46 13.35 -4.89
CA GLU A 60 9.47 14.41 -4.75
C GLU A 60 10.80 13.88 -4.22
N TYR A 61 10.77 12.91 -3.29
CA TYR A 61 11.97 12.22 -2.82
C TYR A 61 12.77 11.59 -3.97
N GLU A 62 12.09 10.89 -4.89
CA GLU A 62 12.73 10.25 -6.03
C GLU A 62 13.30 11.26 -7.03
N ARG A 63 12.59 12.37 -7.26
CA ARG A 63 13.11 13.48 -8.06
C ARG A 63 14.39 14.03 -7.47
N GLU A 64 14.41 14.26 -6.15
CA GLU A 64 15.58 14.78 -5.48
C GLU A 64 16.74 13.79 -5.48
N ARG A 65 16.47 12.50 -5.25
CA ARG A 65 17.48 11.42 -5.37
C ARG A 65 18.18 11.46 -6.72
N LEU A 66 17.41 11.59 -7.81
CA LEU A 66 17.95 11.67 -9.17
C LEU A 66 18.71 12.98 -9.44
N ARG A 67 18.23 14.12 -8.93
CA ARG A 67 18.97 15.40 -9.02
C ARG A 67 20.33 15.33 -8.33
N LEU A 68 20.39 14.73 -7.14
CA LEU A 68 21.65 14.51 -6.40
C LEU A 68 22.62 13.59 -7.16
N MET A 69 22.10 12.65 -7.96
CA MET A 69 22.87 11.82 -8.89
C MET A 69 23.24 12.52 -10.21
N LYS A 70 22.94 13.82 -10.36
CA LYS A 70 23.12 14.61 -11.60
C LYS A 70 22.31 14.10 -12.79
N ARG A 71 21.16 13.49 -12.52
CA ARG A 71 20.22 12.92 -13.51
C ARG A 71 18.94 13.78 -13.61
N SER A 72 19.13 15.06 -13.91
CA SER A 72 18.03 16.04 -13.89
C SER A 72 16.96 15.76 -14.94
N ALA A 73 17.31 15.14 -16.07
CA ALA A 73 16.33 14.79 -17.10
C ALA A 73 15.42 13.64 -16.62
N GLU A 74 16.00 12.60 -16.03
CA GLU A 74 15.29 11.48 -15.43
C GLU A 74 14.39 11.94 -14.28
N ALA A 75 14.88 12.87 -13.45
CA ALA A 75 14.10 13.47 -12.38
C ALA A 75 12.80 14.13 -12.89
N LEU A 76 12.82 14.77 -14.07
CA LEU A 76 11.63 15.38 -14.66
C LEU A 76 10.61 14.35 -15.18
N LEU A 77 11.05 13.11 -15.42
CA LEU A 77 10.21 12.04 -15.98
C LEU A 77 9.64 11.08 -14.92
N VAL A 78 10.06 11.21 -13.65
CA VAL A 78 9.46 10.46 -12.53
C VAL A 78 7.98 10.80 -12.45
N ARG A 79 7.13 9.76 -12.40
CA ARG A 79 5.68 9.91 -12.43
C ARG A 79 4.97 8.94 -11.51
N ARG A 80 3.81 9.39 -11.03
CA ARG A 80 2.83 8.58 -10.30
C ARG A 80 1.90 7.89 -11.31
N ILE A 81 1.86 6.55 -11.30
CA ILE A 81 1.05 5.74 -12.21
C ILE A 81 -0.27 5.27 -11.57
N SER A 82 -0.35 5.22 -10.24
CA SER A 82 -1.53 4.73 -9.49
C SER A 82 -2.85 5.42 -9.84
N GLN A 83 -2.81 6.69 -10.26
CA GLN A 83 -3.98 7.45 -10.72
C GLN A 83 -4.39 7.15 -12.16
N LEU A 84 -3.47 6.58 -12.96
CA LEU A 84 -3.66 6.34 -14.39
C LEU A 84 -3.96 4.86 -14.65
N ASP A 85 -3.27 3.95 -13.95
CA ASP A 85 -3.43 2.52 -14.09
C ASP A 85 -3.28 1.79 -12.75
N VAL A 86 -4.41 1.54 -12.10
CA VAL A 86 -4.47 0.72 -10.87
C VAL A 86 -4.04 -0.73 -11.06
N LYS A 87 -3.93 -1.23 -12.31
CA LYS A 87 -3.49 -2.60 -12.58
C LYS A 87 -1.98 -2.72 -12.66
N ALA A 88 -1.24 -1.61 -12.71
CA ALA A 88 0.22 -1.60 -12.79
C ALA A 88 0.89 -2.37 -11.64
N GLY A 89 0.27 -2.39 -10.45
CA GLY A 89 0.78 -3.12 -9.27
C GLY A 89 1.94 -2.42 -8.55
N TYR A 90 2.10 -1.13 -8.78
CA TYR A 90 2.99 -0.19 -8.10
C TYR A 90 2.45 1.24 -8.28
N ASP A 91 2.97 2.21 -7.52
CA ASP A 91 2.47 3.58 -7.50
C ASP A 91 3.32 4.56 -8.31
N ILE A 92 4.64 4.38 -8.36
CA ILE A 92 5.59 5.34 -8.95
C ILE A 92 6.55 4.64 -9.91
N GLU A 93 6.82 5.30 -11.04
CA GLU A 93 7.87 4.94 -11.99
C GLU A 93 9.03 5.93 -11.87
N SER A 94 10.23 5.38 -11.67
CA SER A 94 11.48 6.09 -11.46
C SER A 94 12.64 5.38 -12.17
N PHE A 95 13.85 5.86 -11.95
CA PHE A 95 15.07 5.42 -12.62
C PHE A 95 16.19 5.14 -11.62
N ASP A 96 17.05 4.16 -11.87
CA ASP A 96 18.16 3.84 -10.97
C ASP A 96 19.40 4.68 -11.18
N GLY A 97 19.76 5.00 -12.43
CA GLY A 97 21.04 5.66 -12.68
C GLY A 97 21.69 5.32 -14.01
N ASP A 98 21.35 4.14 -14.53
CA ASP A 98 22.31 3.40 -15.34
C ASP A 98 21.78 3.05 -16.74
N LYS A 99 20.55 3.47 -17.04
CA LYS A 99 19.81 3.13 -18.27
C LYS A 99 19.36 4.36 -19.07
N PRO A 100 18.97 4.17 -20.35
CA PRO A 100 18.43 5.23 -21.19
C PRO A 100 17.26 5.97 -20.54
N LEU A 101 17.13 7.26 -20.86
CA LEU A 101 16.20 8.22 -20.26
C LEU A 101 14.72 7.80 -20.27
N PHE A 102 14.31 6.89 -21.17
CA PHE A 102 12.91 6.51 -21.35
C PHE A 102 12.55 5.12 -20.80
N ASP A 103 13.53 4.37 -20.29
CA ASP A 103 13.31 3.04 -19.75
C ASP A 103 13.29 3.10 -18.22
N TYR A 104 12.09 3.23 -17.64
CA TYR A 104 11.92 3.11 -16.20
C TYR A 104 12.43 1.76 -15.70
N ASP A 105 13.30 1.81 -14.70
CA ASP A 105 13.92 0.61 -14.11
C ASP A 105 13.87 0.59 -12.59
N ARG A 106 13.12 1.52 -11.99
CA ARG A 106 12.72 1.48 -10.59
C ARG A 106 11.21 1.67 -10.49
N PHE A 107 10.51 0.62 -10.09
CA PHE A 107 9.06 0.57 -9.88
C PHE A 107 8.78 0.53 -8.39
N ILE A 108 8.02 1.49 -7.86
CA ILE A 108 7.90 1.72 -6.42
C ILE A 108 6.45 1.57 -5.98
N GLU A 109 6.22 0.67 -5.04
CA GLU A 109 4.99 0.56 -4.25
C GLU A 109 5.14 1.38 -2.97
N VAL A 110 4.21 2.29 -2.72
CA VAL A 110 4.22 3.20 -1.57
C VAL A 110 3.28 2.68 -0.50
N LYS A 111 3.84 2.39 0.68
CA LYS A 111 3.09 2.01 1.87
C LYS A 111 3.21 3.08 2.92
N SER A 112 2.12 3.38 3.62
CA SER A 112 2.12 4.43 4.64
C SER A 112 1.35 4.03 5.88
N SER A 113 1.71 4.66 6.99
CA SER A 113 1.07 4.46 8.29
C SER A 113 1.17 5.73 9.13
N TYR A 114 0.14 6.00 9.92
CA TYR A 114 0.20 7.02 10.98
C TYR A 114 1.15 6.63 12.12
N ARG A 115 1.55 5.36 12.19
CA ARG A 115 2.47 4.83 13.20
C ARG A 115 3.85 4.58 12.58
N SER A 116 4.88 4.58 13.41
CA SER A 116 6.24 4.23 13.01
C SER A 116 6.47 2.73 12.81
N GLU A 117 5.54 1.89 13.27
CA GLU A 117 5.65 0.43 13.09
C GLU A 117 5.50 0.06 11.61
N LEU A 118 6.51 -0.63 11.06
CA LEU A 118 6.52 -1.16 9.70
C LEU A 118 5.49 -2.29 9.58
N ARG A 119 4.25 -1.92 9.27
CA ARG A 119 3.15 -2.85 9.05
C ARG A 119 2.32 -2.35 7.87
N PHE A 120 2.18 -3.18 6.85
CA PHE A 120 1.41 -2.86 5.66
C PHE A 120 0.74 -4.10 5.08
N PHE A 121 -0.30 -3.87 4.28
CA PHE A 121 -0.91 -4.90 3.45
C PHE A 121 -0.26 -4.90 2.08
N TRP A 122 -0.02 -6.09 1.53
CA TRP A 122 0.54 -6.29 0.21
C TRP A 122 -0.45 -7.10 -0.64
N SER A 123 -0.99 -6.48 -1.69
CA SER A 123 -2.02 -7.13 -2.51
C SER A 123 -1.44 -8.28 -3.35
N GLU A 124 -2.31 -9.13 -3.88
CA GLU A 124 -1.89 -10.21 -4.77
C GLU A 124 -1.30 -9.69 -6.09
N ASN A 125 -1.88 -8.62 -6.64
CA ASN A 125 -1.37 -7.99 -7.86
C ASN A 125 0.03 -7.40 -7.63
N GLU A 126 0.22 -6.66 -6.53
CA GLU A 126 1.52 -6.08 -6.17
C GLU A 126 2.59 -7.15 -5.97
N ARG A 127 2.27 -8.27 -5.29
CA ARG A 127 3.22 -9.39 -5.12
C ARG A 127 3.59 -10.02 -6.45
N ARG A 128 2.61 -10.29 -7.32
CA ARG A 128 2.86 -10.87 -8.65
C ARG A 128 3.76 -9.95 -9.48
N VAL A 129 3.46 -8.65 -9.51
CA VAL A 129 4.28 -7.68 -10.27
C VAL A 129 5.67 -7.53 -9.66
N ALA A 130 5.81 -7.60 -8.34
CA ALA A 130 7.11 -7.59 -7.69
C ALA A 130 7.96 -8.81 -8.08
N GLU A 131 7.35 -10.00 -8.13
CA GLU A 131 8.01 -11.22 -8.62
C GLU A 131 8.45 -11.07 -10.09
N GLU A 132 7.63 -10.46 -10.95
CA GLU A 132 7.95 -10.21 -12.36
C GLU A 132 9.05 -9.17 -12.57
N LYS A 133 9.07 -8.10 -11.77
CA LYS A 133 10.02 -6.98 -11.89
C LYS A 133 11.34 -7.22 -11.15
N GLY A 134 11.34 -8.09 -10.13
CA GLY A 134 12.55 -8.50 -9.42
C GLY A 134 13.25 -7.36 -8.69
N ASP A 135 14.55 -7.19 -8.98
CA ASP A 135 15.43 -6.17 -8.39
C ASP A 135 15.02 -4.73 -8.71
N LYS A 136 14.14 -4.55 -9.70
CA LYS A 136 13.57 -3.25 -10.08
C LYS A 136 12.35 -2.86 -9.26
N TYR A 137 11.81 -3.76 -8.43
CA TYR A 137 10.63 -3.48 -7.60
C TYR A 137 11.03 -3.08 -6.19
N TRP A 138 10.51 -1.94 -5.74
CA TRP A 138 10.83 -1.35 -4.44
C TRP A 138 9.56 -1.13 -3.63
N ILE A 139 9.64 -1.36 -2.33
CA ILE A 139 8.60 -0.97 -1.38
C ILE A 139 9.15 0.17 -0.56
N TYR A 140 8.54 1.35 -0.68
CA TYR A 140 8.88 2.49 0.14
C TYR A 140 7.83 2.62 1.24
N PHE A 141 8.29 2.59 2.49
CA PHE A 141 7.42 2.79 3.64
C PHE A 141 7.59 4.18 4.22
N VAL A 142 6.49 4.90 4.36
CA VAL A 142 6.45 6.24 4.92
C VAL A 142 5.63 6.21 6.22
N GLY A 143 6.34 6.23 7.35
CA GLY A 143 5.76 6.26 8.69
C GLY A 143 5.61 7.70 9.23
N GLU A 144 4.98 7.81 10.40
CA GLU A 144 4.87 9.07 11.17
C GLU A 144 4.21 10.23 10.42
N PHE A 145 3.24 9.94 9.56
CA PHE A 145 2.47 11.00 8.91
C PHE A 145 1.68 11.84 9.90
N VAL A 146 2.05 13.11 10.05
CA VAL A 146 1.30 14.09 10.83
C VAL A 146 0.18 14.66 9.94
N ILE A 147 -1.07 14.54 10.37
CA ILE A 147 -2.18 15.25 9.73
C ILE A 147 -2.01 16.74 10.04
N VAL A 148 -1.50 17.49 9.07
CA VAL A 148 -1.54 18.97 9.14
C VAL A 148 -3.02 19.37 8.93
N GLY A 149 -3.72 19.69 10.03
CA GLY A 149 -5.13 20.08 9.97
C GLY A 149 -5.97 19.91 11.23
N ALA A 150 -5.41 19.49 12.37
CA ALA A 150 -6.08 19.63 13.66
C ALA A 150 -5.41 20.77 14.45
N GLU A 151 -5.68 22.01 14.05
CA GLU A 151 -5.52 23.13 14.97
C GLU A 151 -6.65 23.05 16.01
N THR A 152 -6.26 23.04 17.28
CA THR A 152 -7.09 23.14 18.48
C THR A 152 -7.86 24.44 18.56
#